data_AF-A0A838D1N7-F1
#
_entry.id   AF-A0A838D1N7-F1
#
_cell.length_a   1.000
_cell.length_b   1.000
_cell.length_c   1.000
_cell.angle_alpha   90.00
_cell.angle_beta   90.00
_cell.angle_gamma   90.00
#
_symmetry.space_group_name_H-M   'P 1'
#
loop_
_entity.id
_entity.type
_entity.pdbx_description
1 polymer ?
#
loop_
_entity_poly.entity_id
_entity_poly.type
_entity_poly.pdbx_seq_one_letter_code
_entity_poly.pdbx_strand_id
1 'polypeptide(L)' 'MDRNYDIFFKNVNLDNISSNETHKISNNSGFSEHPHIASSGNNIYIYLTWVDNSNGYKQVYLRSSENGGKTLVKVFH' A
#
# COMPACT_ATOMS: atom_id res chain seq x y z
N MET A 1 -0.93 -23.23 -8.23
CA MET A 1 -1.22 -22.39 -7.05
C MET A 1 -0.07 -21.44 -6.95
N ASP A 2 -0.17 -20.32 -7.65
CA ASP A 2 0.91 -19.34 -7.66
C ASP A 2 0.85 -18.61 -6.32
N ARG A 3 1.76 -18.98 -5.43
CA ARG A 3 1.94 -18.31 -4.14
C ARG A 3 2.69 -17.03 -4.43
N ASN A 4 1.98 -15.91 -4.54
CA ASN A 4 2.61 -14.60 -4.48
C ASN A 4 2.37 -13.95 -3.12
N TYR A 5 3.33 -13.14 -2.66
CA TYR A 5 3.16 -12.32 -1.47
C TYR A 5 2.41 -11.04 -1.85
N ASP A 6 1.38 -10.72 -1.08
CA ASP A 6 0.58 -9.52 -1.25
C ASP A 6 0.80 -8.56 -0.09
N ILE A 7 0.82 -7.26 -0.41
CA ILE A 7 0.91 -6.19 0.58
C ILE A 7 -0.48 -5.57 0.76
N PHE A 8 -0.89 -5.48 2.02
CA PHE A 8 -2.17 -4.91 2.44
C PHE A 8 -1.93 -3.67 3.30
N PHE A 9 -2.83 -2.70 3.16
CA PHE A 9 -2.88 -1.53 4.03
C PHE A 9 -4.27 -1.40 4.64
N LYS A 10 -4.27 -1.02 5.91
CA LYS A 10 -5.48 -0.72 6.66
C LYS A 10 -5.29 0.60 7.38
N ASN A 11 -6.19 1.54 7.11
CA ASN A 11 -6.38 2.70 7.95
C ASN A 11 -7.36 2.36 9.07
N VAL A 12 -7.05 2.69 10.33
CA VAL A 12 -7.96 2.49 11.47
C VAL A 12 -8.22 3.84 12.13
N ASN A 13 -9.48 4.26 12.11
CA ASN A 13 -9.95 5.36 12.95
C ASN A 13 -10.46 4.79 14.28
N LEU A 14 -9.82 5.18 15.39
CA LEU A 14 -10.14 4.69 16.74
C LEU A 14 -11.56 5.08 17.18
N ASP A 15 -12.12 6.16 16.62
CA ASP A 15 -13.46 6.66 16.96
C ASP A 15 -14.57 5.98 16.14
N ASN A 16 -14.22 5.25 15.08
CA ASN A 16 -15.15 4.52 14.20
C ASN A 16 -14.54 3.19 13.74
N ILE A 17 -14.43 2.24 14.66
CA ILE A 17 -13.83 0.90 14.44
C ILE A 17 -14.59 0.06 13.37
N SER A 18 -15.75 0.50 12.88
CA SER A 18 -16.72 -0.34 12.16
C SER A 18 -16.70 -0.28 10.61
N SER A 19 -16.00 0.65 9.95
CA SER A 19 -15.92 0.70 8.48
C SER A 19 -14.52 0.38 7.96
N ASN A 20 -14.09 -0.86 8.17
CA ASN A 20 -12.73 -1.29 7.90
C ASN A 20 -12.60 -1.94 6.52
N GLU A 21 -12.32 -1.16 5.48
CA GLU A 21 -11.89 -1.72 4.19
C GLU A 21 -10.39 -2.01 4.22
N THR A 22 -10.01 -3.27 4.10
CA THR A 22 -8.61 -3.66 3.85
C THR A 22 -8.30 -3.39 2.39
N HIS A 23 -7.35 -2.51 2.10
CA HIS A 23 -6.94 -2.22 0.73
C HIS A 23 -5.77 -3.13 0.32
N LYS A 24 -6.00 -3.98 -0.69
CA LYS A 24 -4.93 -4.71 -1.38
C LYS A 24 -4.14 -3.74 -2.25
N ILE A 25 -2.83 -3.62 -2.03
CA ILE A 25 -1.99 -2.60 -2.69
C ILE A 25 -1.22 -3.18 -3.88
N SER A 26 -0.69 -4.38 -3.71
CA SER A 26 0.13 -5.08 -4.71
C SER A 26 -0.68 -5.49 -5.94
N ASN A 27 -1.84 -6.12 -5.74
CA ASN A 27 -2.78 -6.61 -6.77
C ASN A 27 -2.15 -6.98 -8.13
N ASN A 28 -1.10 -7.78 -8.10
CA ASN A 28 -0.31 -8.17 -9.26
C ASN A 28 0.05 -9.66 -9.15
N SER A 29 0.68 -10.23 -10.18
CA SER A 29 1.03 -11.66 -10.23
C SER A 29 2.41 -11.97 -9.64
N GLY A 30 3.22 -10.95 -9.36
CA GLY A 30 4.54 -11.07 -8.77
C GLY A 30 4.50 -11.06 -7.24
N PHE A 31 5.67 -11.33 -6.65
CA PHE A 31 5.93 -11.23 -5.23
C PHE A 31 6.12 -9.76 -4.83
N SER A 32 5.24 -9.26 -3.99
CA SER A 32 5.42 -7.98 -3.29
C SER A 32 6.01 -8.20 -1.89
N GLU A 33 7.13 -7.55 -1.59
CA GLU A 33 7.95 -7.76 -0.39
C GLU A 33 8.37 -6.43 0.25
N HIS A 34 8.79 -6.48 1.51
CA HIS A 34 9.40 -5.36 2.25
C HIS A 34 8.57 -4.05 2.25
N PRO A 35 7.34 -4.06 2.80
CA PRO A 35 6.53 -2.86 2.87
C PRO A 35 7.12 -1.82 3.82
N HIS A 36 7.14 -0.57 3.39
CA HIS A 36 7.54 0.60 4.17
C HIS A 36 6.43 1.66 4.13
N ILE A 37 6.28 2.40 5.23
CA ILE A 37 5.30 3.48 5.37
C ILE A 37 5.94 4.73 5.97
N ALA A 38 5.57 5.90 5.45
CA ALA A 38 5.92 7.20 6.01
C ALA A 38 4.71 8.15 5.96
N SER A 39 4.70 9.17 6.83
CA SER A 39 3.66 10.20 6.84
C SER A 39 4.21 11.61 6.99
N SER A 40 3.48 12.60 6.48
CA SER A 40 3.79 14.02 6.66
C SER A 40 2.52 14.86 6.74
N GLY A 41 2.64 16.14 7.13
CA GLY A 41 1.52 17.07 7.22
C GLY A 41 0.42 16.58 8.17
N ASN A 42 0.79 16.23 9.41
CA ASN A 42 -0.13 15.70 10.43
C ASN A 42 -0.90 14.45 9.98
N ASN A 43 -0.19 13.51 9.34
CA ASN A 43 -0.76 12.26 8.81
C ASN A 43 -1.78 12.44 7.67
N ILE A 44 -1.88 13.64 7.07
CA ILE A 44 -2.70 13.84 5.86
C ILE A 44 -2.06 13.14 4.66
N TYR A 45 -0.73 13.25 4.55
CA TYR A 45 0.03 12.61 3.48
C TYR A 45 0.60 11.27 3.97
N ILE A 46 0.28 10.18 3.29
CA ILE A 46 0.81 8.84 3.55
C ILE A 46 1.58 8.37 2.31
N TYR A 47 2.75 7.77 2.50
CA TYR A 47 3.56 7.17 1.45
C TYR A 47 3.81 5.71 1.77
N LEU A 48 3.58 4.84 0.81
CA LEU A 48 3.74 3.39 0.93
C LEU A 48 4.68 2.94 -0.18
N THR A 49 5.73 2.21 0.19
CA THR A 49 6.66 1.61 -0.77
C THR A 49 6.80 0.12 -0.54
N TRP A 50 7.00 -0.63 -1.60
CA TRP A 50 7.30 -2.05 -1.55
C TRP A 50 8.16 -2.46 -2.74
N VAL A 51 8.84 -3.61 -2.63
CA VAL A 51 9.55 -4.22 -3.75
C VAL A 51 8.60 -5.20 -4.42
N ASP A 52 8.47 -5.13 -5.74
CA ASP A 52 7.68 -6.10 -6.49
C ASP A 52 8.40 -6.61 -7.75
N ASN A 53 8.13 -7.85 -8.13
CA ASN A 53 8.76 -8.49 -9.30
C ASN A 53 7.79 -8.94 -10.41
N SER A 54 6.57 -8.41 -10.46
CA SER A 54 5.55 -8.78 -11.46
C SER A 54 6.00 -8.56 -12.90
N ASN A 55 6.92 -7.62 -13.11
CA ASN A 55 7.51 -7.32 -14.41
C ASN A 55 8.77 -8.14 -14.73
N GLY A 56 9.07 -9.18 -13.95
CA GLY A 56 10.25 -10.05 -14.13
C GLY A 56 11.53 -9.55 -13.44
N TYR A 57 11.52 -8.32 -12.91
CA TYR A 57 12.64 -7.72 -12.15
C TYR A 57 12.13 -7.12 -10.85
N LYS A 58 12.93 -7.19 -9.78
CA LYS A 58 12.62 -6.50 -8.52
C LYS A 58 12.72 -4.98 -8.71
N GLN A 59 11.60 -4.28 -8.61
CA GLN A 59 11.51 -2.82 -8.69
C GLN A 59 10.86 -2.26 -7.42
N VAL A 60 11.15 -1.00 -7.10
CA VAL A 60 10.48 -0.29 -6.00
C VAL A 60 9.22 0.37 -6.54
N TYR A 61 8.10 0.10 -5.90
CA TYR A 61 6.80 0.70 -6.22
C TYR A 61 6.39 1.67 -5.12
N LEU A 62 5.63 2.70 -5.48
CA LEU A 62 5.10 3.69 -4.55
C LEU A 62 3.60 3.95 -4.76
N ARG A 63 2.85 4.04 -3.67
CA ARG A 63 1.52 4.68 -3.60
C ARG A 63 1.54 5.78 -2.56
N SER A 64 0.70 6.78 -2.74
CA SER A 64 0.48 7.82 -1.75
C SER A 64 -1.00 7.99 -1.40
N SER A 65 -1.27 8.74 -0.35
CA SER A 65 -2.58 9.24 0.05
C SER A 65 -2.45 10.70 0.43
N GLU A 66 -3.47 11.50 0.12
CA GLU A 66 -3.54 12.92 0.48
C GLU A 66 -4.74 13.22 1.41
N ASN A 67 -5.42 12.18 1.90
CA ASN A 67 -6.61 12.30 2.73
C ASN A 67 -6.52 11.42 3.98
N GLY A 68 -5.29 11.26 4.49
CA GLY A 68 -4.99 10.49 5.68
C GLY A 68 -5.30 9.01 5.53
N GLY A 69 -4.97 8.43 4.37
CA GLY A 69 -5.11 7.00 4.12
C GLY A 69 -6.53 6.52 3.85
N LYS A 70 -7.50 7.42 3.59
CA LYS A 70 -8.88 7.03 3.21
C LYS A 70 -8.94 6.50 1.77
N THR A 71 -8.12 7.06 0.88
CA THR A 71 -7.91 6.50 -0.47
C THR A 71 -6.42 6.51 -0.81
N LEU A 72 -6.01 5.53 -1.61
CA LEU A 72 -4.65 5.45 -2.16
C LEU A 72 -4.68 5.87 -3.63
N VAL A 73 -3.78 6.78 -4.01
CA VAL A 73 -3.62 7.24 -5.39
C VAL A 73 -2.55 6.41 -6.12
N LYS A 74 -2.32 6.78 -7.39
CA LYS A 74 -1.72 5.94 -8.44
C LYS A 74 -0.30 5.45 -8.11
N VAL A 75 -0.01 4.27 -8.65
CA VAL A 75 1.29 3.58 -8.58
C VAL A 75 2.29 4.28 -9.48
N PHE A 76 3.44 4.67 -8.93
CA PHE A 76 4.63 5.08 -9.69
C PHE A 76 5.65 3.92 -9.72
N HIS A 77 6.35 3.77 -10.85
CA HIS A 77 7.43 2.82 -11.07
C HIS A 77 8.74 3.55 -11.38
#